data_AF-A0A915XKY4-F1
#
_entry.id   AF-A0A915XKY4-F1
#
_cell.length_a   1.000
_cell.length_b   1.000
_cell.length_c   1.000
_cell.angle_alpha   90.00
_cell.angle_beta   90.00
_cell.angle_gamma   90.00
#
_symmetry.space_group_name_H-M   'P 1'
#
loop_
_entity.id
_entity.type
_entity.pdbx_description
1 polymer ?
#
loop_
_entity_poly.entity_id
_entity_poly.type
_entity_poly.pdbx_seq_one_letter_code
_entity_poly.pdbx_strand_id
1 'polypeptide(L)'
;MDEHHLLASIRYVEMNPVAAGLVSEPGQYRWSSARAHLEGTDDLLASPFPFPELIPRWDDFLHLSTAEELEKLKRHEHTGRPLGSDSFVESMEKTLGRILRPQKPGPKKR
;
A
#
# COMPACT_ATOMS: atom_id res chain seq x y z
N MET A 1 0.82 10.76 -6.50
CA MET A 1 0.05 10.07 -5.47
C MET A 1 -0.02 11.03 -4.30
N ASP A 2 -1.15 11.11 -3.61
CA ASP A 2 -1.26 11.92 -2.41
C ASP A 2 -0.83 11.13 -1.16
N GLU A 3 -0.68 11.85 -0.06
CA GLU A 3 -0.28 11.32 1.24
C GLU A 3 -1.28 10.29 1.78
N HIS A 4 -2.58 10.50 1.57
CA HIS A 4 -3.62 9.58 2.02
C HIS A 4 -3.44 8.17 1.41
N HIS A 5 -3.24 8.10 0.09
CA HIS A 5 -2.97 6.83 -0.59
C HIS A 5 -1.64 6.21 -0.17
N LEU A 6 -0.63 7.02 0.18
CA LEU A 6 0.65 6.53 0.70
C LEU A 6 0.46 5.83 2.04
N LEU A 7 -0.19 6.52 2.98
CA LEU A 7 -0.45 5.99 4.32
C LEU A 7 -1.31 4.71 4.27
N ALA A 8 -2.35 4.70 3.44
CA ALA A 8 -3.17 3.49 3.25
C ALA A 8 -2.35 2.32 2.68
N SER A 9 -1.46 2.59 1.71
CA SER A 9 -0.59 1.57 1.11
C SER A 9 0.41 1.00 2.12
N ILE A 10 0.99 1.84 2.98
CA ILE A 10 1.92 1.39 4.05
C ILE A 10 1.18 0.44 5.00
N ARG A 11 0.00 0.84 5.51
CA ARG A 11 -0.81 -0.03 6.40
C ARG A 11 -1.14 -1.36 5.73
N TYR A 12 -1.54 -1.31 4.46
CA TYR A 12 -1.88 -2.51 3.70
C TYR A 12 -0.69 -3.48 3.62
N VAL A 13 0.50 -2.99 3.26
CA VAL A 13 1.71 -3.84 3.19
C VAL A 13 2.04 -4.47 4.55
N GLU A 14 2.02 -3.68 5.62
CA GLU A 14 2.38 -4.16 6.96
C GLU A 14 1.33 -5.12 7.56
N MET A 15 0.06 -4.96 7.20
CA MET A 15 -1.03 -5.83 7.66
C MET A 15 -1.24 -7.07 6.80
N ASN A 16 -0.56 -7.20 5.65
CA ASN A 16 -0.73 -8.34 4.75
C ASN A 16 -0.50 -9.70 5.42
N PRO A 17 0.53 -9.90 6.27
CA PRO A 17 0.73 -11.18 6.96
C PRO A 17 -0.44 -11.56 7.88
N VAL A 18 -1.06 -10.57 8.54
CA VAL A 18 -2.24 -10.75 9.38
C VAL A 18 -3.47 -11.06 8.52
N ALA A 19 -3.68 -10.30 7.45
CA ALA A 19 -4.79 -10.51 6.52
C ALA A 19 -4.72 -11.88 5.82
N ALA A 20 -3.52 -12.40 5.61
CA ALA A 20 -3.27 -13.73 5.07
C ALA A 20 -3.39 -14.85 6.12
N GLY A 21 -3.61 -14.53 7.40
CA GLY A 21 -3.71 -15.49 8.49
C GLY A 21 -2.39 -16.19 8.86
N LEU A 22 -1.24 -15.61 8.48
CA LEU A 22 0.08 -16.18 8.76
C LEU A 22 0.53 -15.92 10.21
N VAL A 23 0.10 -14.79 10.77
CA VAL A 23 0.40 -14.34 12.13
C VAL A 23 -0.81 -13.59 12.71
N SER A 24 -0.88 -13.49 14.04
CA SER A 24 -1.96 -12.75 14.71
C SER A 24 -1.70 -11.25 14.75
N GLU A 25 -0.43 -10.84 14.79
CA GLU A 25 0.00 -9.45 14.85
C GLU A 25 1.07 -9.16 13.80
N PRO A 26 1.11 -7.94 13.22
CA PRO A 26 2.01 -7.63 12.11
C PRO A 26 3.50 -7.74 12.51
N GLY A 27 3.85 -7.35 13.74
CA GLY A 27 5.21 -7.47 14.27
C GLY A 27 5.74 -8.91 14.45
N GLN A 28 4.87 -9.92 14.37
CA GLN A 28 5.28 -11.33 14.49
C GLN A 28 5.82 -11.92 13.18
N TYR A 29 5.57 -11.26 12.04
CA TYR A 29 6.01 -11.77 10.75
C TYR A 29 7.47 -11.39 10.47
N ARG A 30 8.36 -12.37 10.62
CA ARG A 30 9.82 -12.22 10.49
C ARG A 30 10.34 -11.69 9.14
N TRP A 31 9.49 -11.59 8.12
CA TRP A 31 9.85 -11.13 6.77
C TRP A 31 9.11 -9.83 6.40
N SER A 32 8.80 -9.00 7.39
CA SER A 32 8.20 -7.67 7.23
C SER A 32 8.93 -6.67 8.13
N SER A 33 8.94 -5.41 7.70
CA SER A 33 9.44 -4.25 8.44
C SER A 33 8.56 -3.84 9.63
N ALA A 34 7.36 -4.41 9.78
CA ALA A 34 6.40 -4.03 10.80
C ALA A 34 7.00 -4.05 12.22
N ARG A 35 7.81 -5.07 12.54
CA ARG A 35 8.47 -5.18 13.83
C ARG A 35 9.47 -4.05 14.08
N ALA A 36 10.34 -3.80 13.10
CA ALA A 36 11.33 -2.71 13.15
C ALA A 36 10.63 -1.36 13.38
N HIS A 37 9.52 -1.11 12.67
CA HIS A 37 8.74 0.11 12.83
C HIS A 37 8.00 0.22 14.17
N LEU A 38 7.49 -0.89 14.71
CA LEU A 38 6.84 -0.93 16.04
C LEU A 38 7.86 -0.71 17.17
N GLU A 39 9.06 -1.28 17.05
CA GLU A 39 10.12 -1.20 18.06
C GLU A 39 10.99 0.07 17.91
N GLY A 40 10.87 0.79 16.80
CA GLY A 40 11.70 1.95 16.46
C GLY A 40 13.17 1.58 16.27
N THR A 41 13.46 0.34 15.88
CA THR A 41 14.82 -0.18 15.65
C THR A 41 15.04 -0.45 14.18
N ASP A 42 16.27 -0.23 13.71
CA ASP A 42 16.66 -0.59 12.35
C ASP A 42 16.91 -2.10 12.28
N ASP A 43 16.47 -2.75 11.22
CA ASP A 43 16.75 -4.17 11.00
C ASP A 43 17.37 -4.42 9.61
N LEU A 44 17.69 -5.68 9.31
CA LEU A 44 18.32 -6.02 8.02
C LEU A 44 17.33 -5.99 6.84
N LEU A 45 16.03 -5.86 7.11
CA LEU A 45 14.94 -5.95 6.14
C LEU A 45 14.38 -4.57 5.77
N ALA A 46 14.49 -3.59 6.67
CA ALA A 46 14.04 -2.22 6.52
C ALA A 46 15.23 -1.27 6.59
N SER A 47 15.27 -0.29 5.69
CA SER A 47 16.06 0.92 5.95
C SER A 47 15.37 1.76 7.03
N PRO A 48 16.09 2.68 7.73
CA PRO A 48 15.49 3.53 8.74
C PRO A 48 14.23 4.17 8.19
N PHE A 49 13.12 4.07 8.92
CA PHE A 49 11.84 4.53 8.40
C PHE A 49 11.94 6.02 8.01
N PRO A 50 11.71 6.38 6.74
CA PRO A 50 12.09 7.70 6.24
C PRO A 50 11.18 8.84 6.74
N PHE A 51 10.06 8.54 7.41
CA PHE A 51 9.05 9.55 7.77
C PHE A 51 8.54 9.45 9.22
N PRO A 52 9.39 9.47 10.26
CA PRO A 52 8.96 9.35 11.65
C PRO A 52 8.00 10.50 12.07
N GLU A 53 8.10 11.66 11.42
CA GLU A 53 7.21 12.80 11.66
C GLU A 53 5.79 12.59 11.11
N LEU A 54 5.63 11.70 10.12
CA LEU A 54 4.37 11.45 9.44
C LEU A 54 3.48 10.45 10.19
N ILE A 55 4.09 9.52 10.93
CA ILE A 55 3.39 8.46 11.67
C ILE A 55 4.00 8.37 13.07
N PRO A 56 3.55 9.21 14.02
CA PRO A 56 4.13 9.25 15.36
C PRO A 56 3.79 8.03 16.22
N ARG A 57 2.72 7.30 15.88
CA ARG A 57 2.19 6.17 16.64
C ARG A 57 1.90 4.99 15.72
N TRP A 58 2.88 4.09 15.60
CA TRP A 58 2.85 3.02 14.61
C TRP A 58 1.74 2.00 14.86
N ASP A 59 1.57 1.58 16.11
CA ASP A 59 0.55 0.60 16.49
C ASP A 59 -0.86 1.11 16.20
N ASP A 60 -1.17 2.33 16.66
CA ASP A 60 -2.45 2.99 16.39
C ASP A 60 -2.68 3.12 14.88
N PHE A 61 -1.64 3.49 14.13
CA PHE A 61 -1.68 3.68 12.68
C PHE A 61 -2.10 2.41 11.93
N LEU A 62 -1.56 1.23 12.26
CA LEU A 62 -1.86 0.00 11.52
C LEU A 62 -3.36 -0.38 11.55
N HIS A 63 -4.09 0.08 12.57
CA HIS A 63 -5.50 -0.21 12.78
C HIS A 63 -6.46 0.84 12.18
N LEU A 64 -5.95 1.87 11.48
CA LEU A 64 -6.78 2.96 10.93
C LEU A 64 -7.40 2.69 9.55
N SER A 65 -7.08 1.56 8.90
CA SER A 65 -7.58 1.28 7.53
C SER A 65 -9.06 0.94 7.52
N THR A 66 -9.82 1.60 6.65
CA THR A 66 -11.21 1.22 6.36
C THR A 66 -11.30 0.04 5.39
N ALA A 67 -12.41 -0.71 5.44
CA ALA A 67 -12.67 -1.80 4.49
C ALA A 67 -12.69 -1.29 3.03
N GLU A 68 -13.21 -0.09 2.80
CA GLU A 68 -13.28 0.52 1.47
C GLU A 68 -11.89 0.85 0.91
N GLU A 69 -10.98 1.41 1.73
CA GLU A 69 -9.59 1.66 1.33
C GLU A 69 -8.86 0.36 0.95
N LEU A 70 -9.04 -0.69 1.75
CA LEU A 70 -8.44 -2.00 1.50
C LEU A 70 -8.98 -2.61 0.20
N GLU A 71 -10.28 -2.50 -0.07
CA GLU A 71 -10.88 -2.98 -1.31
C GLU A 71 -10.33 -2.21 -2.53
N LYS A 72 -10.18 -0.88 -2.43
CA LYS A 72 -9.56 -0.06 -3.47
C LYS A 72 -8.13 -0.52 -3.75
N LEU A 73 -7.31 -0.73 -2.73
CA LEU A 73 -5.93 -1.19 -2.90
C LEU A 73 -5.87 -2.56 -3.59
N LYS A 74 -6.64 -3.54 -3.10
CA LYS A 74 -6.71 -4.89 -3.70
C LYS A 74 -7.13 -4.86 -5.16
N ARG A 75 -8.11 -4.03 -5.52
CA ARG A 75 -8.55 -3.88 -6.92
C ARG A 75 -7.44 -3.34 -7.82
N HIS A 76 -6.70 -2.34 -7.34
CA HIS A 76 -5.62 -1.73 -8.11
C HIS A 76 -4.39 -2.63 -8.20
N GLU A 77 -4.06 -3.37 -7.15
CA GLU A 77 -3.08 -4.46 -7.16
C GLU A 77 -3.44 -5.51 -8.22
N HIS A 78 -4.68 -6.05 -8.19
CA HIS A 78 -5.12 -7.10 -9.10
C HIS A 78 -5.15 -6.65 -10.58
N THR A 79 -5.47 -5.38 -10.84
CA THR A 79 -5.50 -4.85 -12.21
C THR A 79 -4.16 -4.32 -12.69
N GLY A 80 -3.18 -4.17 -11.79
CA GLY A 80 -1.89 -3.51 -12.07
C GLY A 80 -2.01 -2.03 -12.43
N ARG A 81 -3.15 -1.38 -12.12
CA ARG A 81 -3.40 0.02 -12.48
C ARG A 81 -3.05 0.93 -11.31
N PRO A 82 -2.40 2.08 -11.56
CA PRO A 82 -2.04 3.00 -10.49
C PRO A 82 -3.28 3.50 -9.75
N LEU A 83 -3.16 3.62 -8.42
CA LEU A 83 -4.15 4.25 -7.55
C LEU A 83 -3.67 5.66 -7.18
N GLY A 84 -4.54 6.66 -7.34
CA GLY A 84 -4.26 8.04 -6.99
C GLY A 84 -5.18 9.01 -7.72
N SER A 85 -4.93 10.31 -7.58
CA SER A 85 -5.70 11.36 -8.27
C SER A 85 -5.61 11.25 -9.80
N ASP A 86 -6.62 11.80 -10.50
CA ASP A 86 -6.60 11.85 -11.96
C ASP A 86 -5.38 12.57 -12.52
N SER A 87 -4.95 13.66 -11.86
CA SER A 87 -3.75 14.41 -12.21
C SER A 87 -2.47 13.58 -12.08
N PHE A 88 -2.41 12.70 -11.07
CA PHE A 88 -1.29 11.79 -10.89
C PHE A 88 -1.27 10.69 -11.96
N VAL A 89 -2.42 10.09 -12.26
CA VAL A 89 -2.49 9.08 -13.33
C VAL A 89 -2.12 9.70 -14.67
N GLU A 90 -2.60 10.92 -14.96
CA GLU A 90 -2.25 11.64 -16.19
C GLU A 90 -0.74 11.94 -16.29
N SER A 91 -0.11 12.36 -15.19
CA SER A 91 1.34 12.61 -15.20
C SER A 91 2.12 11.33 -15.46
N MET A 92 1.72 10.20 -14.85
CA MET A 92 2.32 8.90 -15.13
C MET A 92 2.14 8.46 -16.59
N GLU A 93 0.95 8.64 -17.17
CA GLU A 93 0.69 8.32 -18.58
C GLU A 93 1.61 9.13 -19.51
N LYS A 94 1.80 10.43 -19.21
CA LYS A 94 2.73 11.31 -19.95
C LYS A 94 4.18 10.86 -19.82
N THR A 95 4.65 10.55 -18.61
CA THR A 95 6.04 10.14 -18.36
C THR A 95 6.35 8.77 -18.99
N LEU A 96 5.42 7.83 -18.92
CA LEU A 96 5.64 6.46 -19.41
C LEU A 96 5.28 6.28 -20.89
N GLY A 97 4.58 7.23 -21.50
CA GLY A 97 4.07 7.12 -22.87
C GLY A 97 3.08 5.96 -23.05
N ARG A 98 2.33 5.62 -22.00
CA ARG A 98 1.39 4.47 -21.95
C ARG A 98 0.06 4.90 -21.38
N ILE A 99 -1.00 4.24 -21.81
CA ILE A 99 -2.35 4.42 -21.24
C ILE A 99 -2.48 3.51 -20.00
N LEU A 100 -2.68 4.12 -18.84
CA LEU A 100 -2.81 3.46 -17.54
C LEU A 100 -4.27 3.41 -17.07
N ARG A 101 -5.11 4.31 -17.60
CA ARG A 101 -6.54 4.35 -17.29
C ARG A 101 -7.29 3.16 -17.88
N PRO A 102 -8.35 2.67 -17.21
CA PRO A 102 -9.20 1.63 -17.75
C PRO A 102 -9.76 2.07 -19.11
N GLN A 103 -9.60 1.21 -20.10
CA GLN A 103 -10.16 1.38 -21.43
C GLN A 103 -11.42 0.54 -21.56
N LYS A 104 -12.22 0.81 -22.59
CA LYS A 104 -13.39 -0.02 -22.91
C LYS A 104 -12.95 -1.49 -22.99
N PRO A 105 -13.61 -2.42 -22.27
CA PRO A 105 -13.32 -3.84 -22.38
C PRO A 105 -13.34 -4.29 -23.83
N GLY A 106 -12.41 -5.16 -24.20
CA GLY A 106 -12.40 -5.76 -25.53
C GLY A 106 -13.70 -6.55 -25.78
N PRO A 107 -14.06 -6.76 -27.06
CA PRO A 107 -15.21 -7.60 -27.40
C PRO A 107 -15.07 -9.00 -26.79
N LYS A 108 -16.18 -9.58 -26.29
CA LYS A 108 -16.18 -10.96 -25.78
C LYS A 108 -15.68 -11.90 -26.87
N LYS A 109 -14.69 -12.74 -26.55
CA LYS A 109 -14.29 -13.83 -27.44
C LYS A 109 -15.50 -14.75 -27.65
N ARG A 110 -15.81 -15.04 -28.91
CA ARG A 110 -16.80 -16.06 -29.29
C ARG A 110 -16.21 -17.45 -29.09
#